data_AF-A0A8J4FUK9-F1
#
_entry.id   AF-A0A8J4FUK9-F1
#
_cell.length_a   1.000
_cell.length_b   1.000
_cell.length_c   1.000
_cell.angle_alpha   90.00
_cell.angle_beta   90.00
_cell.angle_gamma   90.00
#
_symmetry.space_group_name_H-M   'P 1'
#
loop_
_entity.id
_entity.type
_entity.pdbx_description
1 polymer ?
#
loop_
_entity_poly.entity_id
_entity_poly.type
_entity_poly.pdbx_seq_one_letter_code
_entity_poly.pdbx_strand_id
1 'polypeptide(L)'
;MALRKLSEKKADLQAKQDQIAASVAEVEQLRQRVVVQSVNKADLNRMIMERNKQAEVLAAETAKCEEMEQRVHEREMQIVRCLNGIDALAVTFGRLANRLKLIPATSKRAGGTNYELRINRNAASQVDFCNLDLKGVVKPNLERLCETYRTRASQLGQDLISLKEALMARSESSTEKQEENAVLQADIAKAEAQLQAAKDAQEEKCRRLTAQAEGIKAQVDEFYSAVSNRTEHMEEQLSRAQLIYEQTKRECESELAKLEADLNQAIKLMIAHKEFVTNTIARTATVIRQAKGEIADLHKARIFNVAAT
;
A
#
# COMPACT_ATOMS: atom_id res chain seq x y z
N MET A 1 51.97 81.44 138.52
CA MET A 1 51.30 81.00 137.27
C MET A 1 51.41 81.98 136.09
N ALA A 2 51.49 83.29 136.29
CA ALA A 2 51.56 84.27 135.18
C ALA A 2 52.89 84.24 134.37
N LEU A 3 54.03 83.99 135.03
CA LEU A 3 55.34 83.90 134.36
C LEU A 3 55.48 82.71 133.40
N ARG A 4 54.81 81.57 133.69
CA ARG A 4 54.85 80.37 132.84
C ARG A 4 54.06 80.57 131.54
N LYS A 5 52.85 81.15 131.63
CA LYS A 5 52.03 81.54 130.48
C LYS A 5 52.70 82.62 129.61
N LEU A 6 53.49 83.52 130.20
CA LEU A 6 54.26 84.51 129.44
C LEU A 6 55.44 83.85 128.68
N SER A 7 56.08 82.84 129.27
CA SER A 7 57.13 82.08 128.59
C SER A 7 56.59 81.19 127.47
N GLU A 8 55.42 80.56 127.67
CA GLU A 8 54.73 79.77 126.64
C GLU A 8 54.29 80.66 125.48
N LYS A 9 53.71 81.84 125.76
CA LYS A 9 53.35 82.79 124.70
C LYS A 9 54.56 83.34 123.95
N LYS A 10 55.71 83.55 124.61
CA LYS A 10 56.96 83.93 123.94
C LYS A 10 57.50 82.79 123.07
N ALA A 11 57.44 81.55 123.54
CA ALA A 11 57.84 80.38 122.78
C ALA A 11 56.93 80.15 121.55
N ASP A 12 55.61 80.31 121.70
CA ASP A 12 54.66 80.25 120.58
C ASP A 12 54.87 81.39 119.59
N LEU A 13 55.13 82.62 120.06
CA LEU A 13 55.44 83.75 119.18
C LEU A 13 56.72 83.47 118.37
N GLN A 14 57.75 82.94 119.04
CA GLN A 14 59.01 82.55 118.39
C GLN A 14 58.78 81.42 117.39
N ALA A 15 58.03 80.38 117.74
CA ALA A 15 57.71 79.28 116.84
C ALA A 15 56.90 79.75 115.62
N LYS A 16 55.98 80.71 115.80
CA LYS A 16 55.26 81.34 114.68
C LYS A 16 56.14 82.25 113.85
N GLN A 17 57.10 82.97 114.45
CA GLN A 17 58.09 83.75 113.72
C GLN A 17 59.03 82.87 112.91
N ASP A 18 59.48 81.75 113.47
CA ASP A 18 60.31 80.76 112.77
C ASP A 18 59.52 80.08 111.64
N GLN A 19 58.23 79.78 111.86
CA GLN A 19 57.33 79.25 110.83
C GLN A 19 57.08 80.25 109.70
N ILE A 20 56.90 81.54 110.01
CA ILE A 20 56.79 82.60 109.01
C ILE A 20 58.10 82.74 108.24
N ALA A 21 59.25 82.72 108.92
CA ALA A 21 60.56 82.81 108.27
C ALA A 21 60.81 81.61 107.35
N ALA A 22 60.43 80.39 107.77
CA ALA A 22 60.51 79.19 106.94
C ALA A 22 59.60 79.30 105.70
N SER A 23 58.34 79.71 105.86
CA SER A 23 57.42 79.91 104.73
C SER A 23 57.88 81.02 103.79
N VAL A 24 58.46 82.10 104.31
CA VAL A 24 59.04 83.18 103.48
C VAL A 24 60.24 82.66 102.69
N ALA A 25 61.13 81.89 103.32
CA ALA A 25 62.26 81.28 102.64
C ALA A 25 61.82 80.28 101.56
N GLU A 26 60.77 79.49 101.82
CA GLU A 26 60.19 78.57 100.84
C GLU A 26 59.55 79.33 99.66
N VAL A 27 58.81 80.41 99.93
CA VAL A 27 58.27 81.28 98.88
C VAL A 27 59.38 81.92 98.05
N GLU A 28 60.47 82.37 98.69
CA GLU A 28 61.64 82.92 98.00
C GLU A 28 62.32 81.87 97.10
N GLN A 29 62.51 80.65 97.61
CA GLN A 29 63.06 79.53 96.83
C GLN A 29 62.16 79.13 95.67
N LEU A 30 60.84 79.09 95.87
CA LEU A 30 59.88 78.82 94.80
C LEU A 30 59.88 79.94 93.77
N ARG A 31 59.96 81.21 94.19
CA ARG A 31 60.10 82.36 93.28
C ARG A 31 61.39 82.28 92.46
N GLN A 32 62.52 81.96 93.10
CA GLN A 32 63.79 81.77 92.39
C GLN A 32 63.71 80.60 91.41
N ARG A 33 63.10 79.47 91.79
CA ARG A 33 62.86 78.35 90.89
C ARG A 33 61.97 78.73 89.71
N VAL A 34 60.91 79.51 89.93
CA VAL A 34 60.01 79.98 88.88
C VAL A 34 60.71 80.97 87.93
N VAL A 35 61.59 81.83 88.46
CA VAL A 35 62.42 82.74 87.65
C VAL A 35 63.44 81.94 86.82
N VAL A 36 64.08 80.92 87.39
CA VAL A 36 64.98 80.02 86.64
C VAL A 36 64.22 79.17 85.61
N GLN A 37 62.97 78.82 85.90
CA GLN A 37 62.06 78.11 85.01
C GLN A 37 61.25 79.04 84.09
N SER A 38 61.52 80.36 84.05
CA SER A 38 60.76 81.27 83.21
C SER A 38 61.03 80.91 81.75
N VAL A 39 60.17 80.07 81.18
CA VAL A 39 60.15 79.76 79.76
C VAL A 39 60.12 81.10 79.05
N ASN A 40 61.18 81.39 78.30
CA ASN A 40 61.28 82.63 77.55
C ASN A 40 60.04 82.72 76.66
N LYS A 41 59.33 83.85 76.70
CA LYS A 41 58.12 84.07 75.89
C LYS A 41 58.40 83.84 74.39
N ALA A 42 59.64 84.11 73.95
CA ALA A 42 60.10 83.80 72.60
C ALA A 42 60.14 82.28 72.32
N ASP A 43 60.63 81.47 73.26
CA ASP A 43 60.73 80.02 73.11
C ASP A 43 59.34 79.36 73.16
N LEU A 44 58.45 79.84 74.03
CA LEU A 44 57.06 79.38 74.05
C LEU A 44 56.37 79.68 72.71
N ASN A 45 56.54 80.88 72.16
CA ASN A 45 55.99 81.23 70.85
C ASN A 45 56.60 80.37 69.73
N ARG A 46 57.90 80.10 69.77
CA ARG A 46 58.56 79.19 68.82
C ARG A 46 58.00 77.77 68.91
N MET A 47 57.82 77.23 70.11
CA MET A 47 57.23 75.91 70.33
C MET A 47 55.77 75.86 69.84
N ILE A 48 55.00 76.93 70.02
CA ILE A 48 53.63 77.03 69.48
C ILE A 48 53.66 77.03 67.95
N MET A 49 54.56 77.78 67.33
CA MET A 49 54.72 77.80 65.86
C MET A 49 55.16 76.44 65.31
N GLU A 50 56.14 75.78 65.94
CA GLU A 50 56.59 74.44 65.55
C GLU A 50 55.50 73.39 65.75
N ARG A 51 54.76 73.43 66.86
CA ARG A 51 53.59 72.57 67.10
C ARG A 51 52.52 72.79 66.03
N ASN A 52 52.18 74.04 65.72
CA ASN A 52 51.18 74.35 64.69
C ASN A 52 51.65 73.87 63.32
N LYS A 53 52.91 74.09 62.96
CA LYS A 53 53.50 73.58 61.71
C LYS A 53 53.48 72.05 61.65
N GLN A 54 53.82 71.37 62.74
CA GLN A 54 53.74 69.91 62.82
C GLN A 54 52.30 69.41 62.73
N ALA A 55 51.35 70.10 63.37
CA ALA A 55 49.93 69.79 63.28
C ALA A 55 49.39 69.98 61.85
N GLU A 56 49.82 71.04 61.14
CA GLU A 56 49.49 71.27 59.73
C GLU A 56 50.06 70.18 58.82
N VAL A 57 51.34 69.80 59.01
CA VAL A 57 51.96 68.71 58.23
C VAL A 57 51.28 67.37 58.53
N LEU A 58 51.00 67.08 59.79
CA LEU A 58 50.30 65.86 60.19
C LEU A 58 48.91 65.82 59.55
N ALA A 59 48.14 66.91 59.62
CA ALA A 59 46.82 67.02 59.00
C ALA A 59 46.87 66.85 57.47
N ALA A 60 47.90 67.40 56.82
CA ALA A 60 48.09 67.25 55.38
C ALA A 60 48.44 65.80 55.00
N GLU A 61 49.32 65.13 55.74
CA GLU A 61 49.66 63.73 55.47
C GLU A 61 48.51 62.78 55.82
N THR A 62 47.75 63.02 56.90
CA THR A 62 46.55 62.23 57.19
C THR A 62 45.51 62.37 56.08
N ALA A 63 45.30 63.58 55.55
CA ALA A 63 44.39 63.80 54.43
C ALA A 63 44.84 63.05 53.16
N LYS A 64 46.15 63.01 52.88
CA LYS A 64 46.69 62.23 51.76
C LYS A 64 46.54 60.72 51.97
N CYS A 65 46.75 60.22 53.18
CA CYS A 65 46.52 58.81 53.51
C CYS A 65 45.05 58.45 53.30
N GLU A 66 44.11 59.26 53.81
CA GLU A 66 42.67 59.06 53.61
C GLU A 66 42.28 59.08 52.13
N GLU A 67 42.83 59.99 51.33
CA GLU A 67 42.60 60.03 49.88
C GLU A 67 43.14 58.76 49.19
N MET A 68 44.36 58.31 49.54
CA MET A 68 44.93 57.09 48.98
C MET A 68 44.12 55.85 49.38
N GLU A 69 43.67 55.76 50.62
CA GLU A 69 42.79 54.67 51.10
C GLU A 69 41.46 54.65 50.34
N GLN A 70 40.82 55.81 50.16
CA GLN A 70 39.61 55.92 49.34
C GLN A 70 39.85 55.44 47.91
N ARG A 71 40.95 55.87 47.29
CA ARG A 71 41.31 55.45 45.93
C ARG A 71 41.59 53.95 45.83
N VAL A 72 42.27 53.36 46.82
CA VAL A 72 42.49 51.90 46.87
C VAL A 72 41.16 51.18 46.99
N HIS A 73 40.28 51.63 47.90
CA HIS A 73 38.96 51.03 48.10
C HIS A 73 38.10 51.09 46.83
N GLU A 74 38.08 52.21 46.12
CA GLU A 74 37.37 52.35 44.84
C GLU A 74 37.90 51.36 43.79
N ARG A 75 39.21 51.17 43.73
CA ARG A 75 39.84 50.22 42.80
C ARG A 75 39.56 48.77 43.18
N GLU A 76 39.59 48.43 44.46
CA GLU A 76 39.19 47.10 44.95
C GLU A 76 37.74 46.80 44.58
N MET A 77 36.84 47.75 44.80
CA MET A 77 35.42 47.61 44.42
C MET A 77 35.26 47.44 42.91
N GLN A 78 36.05 48.15 42.10
CA GLN A 78 36.07 47.96 40.64
C GLN A 78 36.55 46.56 40.25
N ILE A 79 37.64 46.08 40.86
CA ILE A 79 38.20 44.74 40.61
C ILE A 79 37.18 43.66 40.97
N VAL A 80 36.54 43.76 42.14
CA VAL A 80 35.52 42.80 42.59
C VAL A 80 34.34 42.77 41.61
N ARG A 81 33.87 43.93 41.13
CA ARG A 81 32.80 43.99 40.12
C ARG A 81 33.23 43.30 38.82
N CYS A 82 34.45 43.55 38.35
CA CYS A 82 34.98 42.90 37.15
C CYS A 82 35.09 41.38 37.32
N LEU A 83 35.63 40.91 38.46
CA LEU A 83 35.76 39.48 38.75
C LEU A 83 34.39 38.79 38.78
N ASN A 84 33.40 39.37 39.47
CA ASN A 84 32.04 38.85 39.50
C ASN A 84 31.42 38.77 38.09
N GLY A 85 31.72 39.75 37.23
CA GLY A 85 31.30 39.72 35.83
C GLY A 85 31.93 38.55 35.05
N ILE A 86 33.22 38.31 35.22
CA ILE A 86 33.94 37.20 34.58
C ILE A 86 33.41 35.85 35.08
N ASP A 87 33.15 35.70 36.38
CA ASP A 87 32.57 34.48 36.94
C ASP A 87 31.17 34.18 36.40
N ALA A 88 30.33 35.21 36.26
CA ALA A 88 29.01 35.07 35.63
C ALA A 88 29.15 34.59 34.16
N LEU A 89 30.16 35.09 33.44
CA LEU A 89 30.46 34.63 32.07
C LEU A 89 30.97 33.18 32.05
N ALA A 90 31.82 32.76 33.00
CA ALA A 90 32.25 31.36 33.08
C ALA A 90 31.10 30.40 33.37
N VAL A 91 30.18 30.78 34.27
CA VAL A 91 28.98 29.99 34.56
C VAL A 91 28.07 29.88 33.33
N THR A 92 27.86 30.98 32.59
CA THR A 92 27.07 30.93 31.35
C THR A 92 27.74 30.10 30.26
N PHE A 93 29.06 30.21 30.11
CA PHE A 93 29.84 29.38 29.21
C PHE A 93 29.71 27.89 29.55
N GLY A 94 29.90 27.50 30.82
CA GLY A 94 29.73 26.12 31.27
C GLY A 94 28.33 25.57 30.99
N ARG A 95 27.29 26.38 31.19
CA ARG A 95 25.89 26.02 30.86
C ARG A 95 25.71 25.79 29.36
N LEU A 96 26.25 26.67 28.52
CA LEU A 96 26.18 26.55 27.06
C LEU A 96 26.97 25.33 26.56
N ALA A 97 28.17 25.09 27.10
CA ALA A 97 29.00 23.94 26.78
C ALA A 97 28.29 22.62 27.14
N ASN A 98 27.64 22.56 28.31
CA ASN A 98 26.80 21.41 28.69
C ASN A 98 25.61 21.23 27.74
N ARG A 99 24.88 22.31 27.42
CA ARG A 99 23.75 22.26 26.47
C ARG A 99 24.19 21.76 25.09
N LEU A 100 25.38 22.17 24.64
CA LEU A 100 25.97 21.74 23.37
C LEU A 100 26.59 20.35 23.43
N LYS A 101 26.64 19.71 24.61
CA LYS A 101 27.29 18.42 24.87
C LYS A 101 28.78 18.44 24.52
N LEU A 102 29.48 19.46 25.02
CA LEU A 102 30.93 19.64 24.88
C LEU A 102 31.72 19.22 26.14
N ILE A 103 31.04 19.02 27.26
CA ILE A 103 31.60 18.55 28.54
C ILE A 103 30.86 17.25 28.90
N PRO A 104 31.55 16.15 29.25
CA PRO A 104 33.01 15.97 29.38
C PRO A 104 33.75 15.91 28.03
N ALA A 105 35.10 15.94 28.04
CA ALA A 105 35.95 15.90 26.84
C ALA A 105 35.72 14.66 25.93
N THR A 106 35.14 13.60 26.48
CA THR A 106 34.72 12.39 25.77
C THR A 106 33.42 12.55 24.98
N SER A 107 32.75 13.70 25.10
CA SER A 107 31.48 13.95 24.40
C SER A 107 31.71 13.97 22.89
N LYS A 108 30.72 13.43 22.14
CA LYS A 108 30.78 13.31 20.68
C LYS A 108 31.15 14.61 19.94
N ARG A 109 30.78 15.76 20.50
CA ARG A 109 31.03 17.10 19.91
C ARG A 109 32.26 17.79 20.46
N ALA A 110 32.86 17.28 21.54
CA ALA A 110 34.02 17.87 22.19
C ALA A 110 35.32 17.61 21.43
N GLY A 111 35.38 16.53 20.62
CA GLY A 111 36.55 16.22 19.81
C GLY A 111 37.84 16.05 20.64
N GLY A 112 37.71 15.55 21.87
CA GLY A 112 38.83 15.36 22.80
C GLY A 112 39.28 16.62 23.55
N THR A 113 38.66 17.78 23.31
CA THR A 113 38.99 19.03 24.02
C THR A 113 38.12 19.18 25.27
N ASN A 114 38.72 19.58 26.40
CA ASN A 114 37.96 19.91 27.60
C ASN A 114 37.46 21.36 27.54
N TYR A 115 36.14 21.57 27.48
CA TYR A 115 35.50 22.88 27.44
C TYR A 115 35.07 23.37 28.83
N GLU A 116 35.58 22.78 29.91
CA GLU A 116 35.30 23.27 31.27
C GLU A 116 36.19 24.49 31.59
N LEU A 117 35.57 25.68 31.65
CA LEU A 117 36.24 26.91 32.02
C LEU A 117 36.26 27.08 33.54
N ARG A 118 37.46 27.23 34.10
CA ARG A 118 37.72 27.51 35.52
C ARG A 118 38.58 28.77 35.62
N ILE A 119 38.14 29.71 36.45
CA ILE A 119 38.83 30.97 36.71
C ILE A 119 39.59 30.87 38.02
N ASN A 120 40.88 31.23 38.01
CA ASN A 120 41.68 31.36 39.21
C ASN A 120 41.83 32.84 39.58
N ARG A 121 41.06 33.28 40.56
CA ARG A 121 41.07 34.68 41.05
C ARG A 121 42.41 35.11 41.67
N ASN A 122 43.23 34.15 42.11
CA ASN A 122 44.52 34.39 42.76
C ASN A 122 45.71 34.28 41.79
N ALA A 123 45.45 34.18 40.49
CA ALA A 123 46.50 34.04 39.49
C ALA A 123 47.35 35.33 39.39
N ALA A 124 48.67 35.17 39.46
CA ALA A 124 49.63 36.27 39.28
C ALA A 124 49.90 36.59 37.79
N SER A 125 49.57 35.65 36.90
CA SER A 125 49.76 35.75 35.45
C SER A 125 48.43 35.59 34.72
N GLN A 126 48.28 36.27 33.58
CA GLN A 126 47.11 36.13 32.70
C GLN A 126 46.94 34.70 32.18
N VAL A 127 48.03 33.95 32.02
CA VAL A 127 47.99 32.55 31.55
C VAL A 127 47.41 31.62 32.62
N ASP A 128 47.65 31.92 33.89
CA ASP A 128 47.16 31.11 35.01
C ASP A 128 45.75 31.52 35.44
N PHE A 129 45.23 32.66 34.94
CA PHE A 129 43.91 33.17 35.27
C PHE A 129 42.78 32.28 34.71
N CYS A 130 42.98 31.72 33.51
CA CYS A 130 42.05 30.80 32.87
C CYS A 130 42.77 29.49 32.54
N ASN A 131 42.19 28.36 32.94
CA ASN A 131 42.72 27.02 32.63
C ASN A 131 42.65 26.63 31.14
N LEU A 132 42.03 27.46 30.29
CA LEU A 132 41.68 27.13 28.92
C LEU A 132 42.02 28.28 27.97
N ASP A 133 42.70 27.97 26.86
CA ASP A 133 42.95 28.93 25.79
C ASP A 133 41.68 29.13 24.93
N LEU A 134 40.95 30.20 25.26
CA LEU A 134 39.72 30.58 24.57
C LEU A 134 39.96 30.96 23.10
N LYS A 135 41.13 31.53 22.77
CA LYS A 135 41.41 32.07 21.42
C LYS A 135 42.03 31.02 20.51
N GLY A 136 43.03 30.29 20.99
CA GLY A 136 43.78 29.33 20.19
C GLY A 136 43.17 27.94 20.14
N VAL A 137 42.36 27.54 21.13
CA VAL A 137 41.79 26.17 21.19
C VAL A 137 40.28 26.19 21.05
N VAL A 138 39.57 26.93 21.91
CA VAL A 138 38.09 26.87 21.95
C VAL A 138 37.47 27.45 20.69
N LYS A 139 37.85 28.68 20.31
CA LYS A 139 37.30 29.38 19.14
C LYS A 139 37.46 28.56 17.84
N PRO A 140 38.67 28.15 17.42
CA PRO A 140 38.82 27.41 16.16
C PRO A 140 38.11 26.06 16.17
N ASN A 141 38.05 25.37 17.31
CA ASN A 141 37.31 24.11 17.41
C ASN A 141 35.79 24.31 17.26
N LEU A 142 35.23 25.36 17.87
CA LEU A 142 33.83 25.71 17.72
C LEU A 142 33.52 26.17 16.29
N GLU A 143 34.41 26.93 15.66
CA GLU A 143 34.27 27.34 14.25
C GLU A 143 34.27 26.13 13.32
N ARG A 144 35.19 25.18 13.52
CA ARG A 144 35.23 23.92 12.77
C ARG A 144 33.96 23.09 12.98
N LEU A 145 33.45 23.04 14.21
CA LEU A 145 32.20 22.34 14.52
C LEU A 145 31.01 22.99 13.80
N CYS A 146 30.91 24.32 13.86
CA CYS A 146 29.89 25.09 13.14
C CYS A 146 29.97 24.84 11.64
N GLU A 147 31.17 24.86 11.06
CA GLU A 147 31.36 24.60 9.64
C GLU A 147 30.93 23.18 9.25
N THR A 148 31.32 22.19 10.04
CA THR A 148 30.87 20.79 9.83
C THR A 148 29.34 20.68 9.80
N TYR A 149 28.65 21.38 10.71
CA TYR A 149 27.19 21.38 10.74
C TYR A 149 26.58 22.17 9.57
N ARG A 150 27.20 23.28 9.13
CA ARG A 150 26.76 24.04 7.95
C ARG A 150 26.89 23.22 6.67
N THR A 151 28.05 22.61 6.45
CA THR A 151 28.28 21.73 5.29
C THR A 151 27.28 20.58 5.30
N ARG A 152 27.08 19.92 6.44
CA ARG A 152 26.11 18.84 6.57
C ARG A 152 24.67 19.31 6.33
N ALA A 153 24.28 20.47 6.84
CA ALA A 153 22.95 21.03 6.60
C ALA A 153 22.73 21.37 5.12
N SER A 154 23.75 21.92 4.44
CA SER A 154 23.72 22.18 3.01
C SER A 154 23.61 20.89 2.19
N GLN A 155 24.38 19.85 2.53
CA GLN A 155 24.29 18.53 1.91
C GLN A 155 22.90 17.92 2.06
N LEU A 156 22.37 17.89 3.29
CA LEU A 156 21.00 17.40 3.54
C LEU A 156 19.94 18.22 2.79
N GLY A 157 20.16 19.52 2.62
CA GLY A 157 19.30 20.39 1.81
C GLY A 157 19.32 20.00 0.34
N GLN A 158 20.51 19.75 -0.22
CA GLN A 158 20.66 19.28 -1.60
C GLN A 158 20.03 17.90 -1.81
N ASP A 159 20.28 16.96 -0.89
CA ASP A 159 19.71 15.61 -0.93
C ASP A 159 18.17 15.67 -0.91
N LEU A 160 17.59 16.57 -0.10
CA LEU A 160 16.16 16.77 -0.02
C LEU A 160 15.58 17.29 -1.35
N ILE A 161 16.27 18.20 -2.04
CA ILE A 161 15.87 18.69 -3.36
C ILE A 161 15.91 17.55 -4.37
N SER A 162 17.02 16.81 -4.45
CA SER A 162 17.16 15.68 -5.37
C SER A 162 16.13 14.57 -5.12
N LEU A 163 15.83 14.28 -3.84
CA LEU A 163 14.77 13.31 -3.50
C LEU A 163 13.38 13.79 -3.92
N LYS A 164 13.09 15.09 -3.81
CA LYS A 164 11.82 15.66 -4.29
C LYS A 164 11.69 15.57 -5.80
N GLU A 165 12.75 15.90 -6.54
CA GLU A 165 12.79 15.77 -8.00
C GLU A 165 12.56 14.31 -8.44
N ALA A 166 13.25 13.36 -7.80
CA ALA A 166 13.05 11.93 -8.07
C ALA A 166 11.62 11.45 -7.75
N LEU A 167 11.02 11.98 -6.68
CA LEU A 167 9.64 11.65 -6.31
C LEU A 167 8.64 12.20 -7.34
N MET A 168 8.82 13.44 -7.81
CA MET A 168 7.98 14.04 -8.85
C MET A 168 8.07 13.23 -10.16
N ALA A 169 9.30 12.95 -10.64
CA ALA A 169 9.50 12.17 -11.85
C ALA A 169 8.88 10.76 -11.75
N ARG A 170 9.01 10.11 -10.59
CA ARG A 170 8.39 8.79 -10.37
C ARG A 170 6.86 8.87 -10.30
N SER A 171 6.32 9.94 -9.74
CA SER A 171 4.87 10.17 -9.69
C SER A 171 4.30 10.36 -11.09
N GLU A 172 4.95 11.18 -11.92
CA GLU A 172 4.56 11.40 -13.33
C GLU A 172 4.63 10.09 -14.13
N SER A 173 5.71 9.33 -14.00
CA SER A 173 5.82 8.02 -14.66
C SER A 173 4.74 7.04 -14.17
N SER A 174 4.38 7.09 -12.89
CA SER A 174 3.30 6.26 -12.35
C SER A 174 1.94 6.67 -12.92
N THR A 175 1.68 7.97 -13.10
CA THR A 175 0.42 8.43 -13.69
C THR A 175 0.32 8.05 -15.17
N GLU A 176 1.40 8.20 -15.93
CA GLU A 176 1.48 7.75 -17.33
C GLU A 176 1.20 6.24 -17.45
N LYS A 177 1.82 5.41 -16.60
CA LYS A 177 1.58 3.96 -16.59
C LYS A 177 0.17 3.60 -16.14
N GLN A 178 -0.45 4.40 -15.28
CA GLN A 178 -1.83 4.20 -14.87
C GLN A 178 -2.81 4.55 -16.00
N GLU A 179 -2.54 5.61 -16.76
CA GLU A 179 -3.31 5.98 -17.96
C GLU A 179 -3.17 4.92 -19.06
N GLU A 180 -1.95 4.45 -19.34
CA GLU A 180 -1.68 3.37 -20.31
C GLU A 180 -2.45 2.09 -19.93
N ASN A 181 -2.43 1.71 -18.65
CA ASN A 181 -3.21 0.57 -18.16
C ASN A 181 -4.72 0.76 -18.33
N ALA A 182 -5.24 1.97 -18.09
CA ALA A 182 -6.66 2.26 -18.28
C ALA A 182 -7.07 2.12 -19.75
N VAL A 183 -6.22 2.56 -20.69
CA VAL A 183 -6.44 2.37 -22.14
C VAL A 183 -6.45 0.89 -22.50
N LEU A 184 -5.45 0.13 -22.06
CA LEU A 184 -5.36 -1.30 -22.33
C LEU A 184 -6.55 -2.08 -21.75
N GLN A 185 -7.03 -1.72 -20.55
CA GLN A 185 -8.24 -2.31 -19.97
C GLN A 185 -9.49 -2.03 -20.81
N ALA A 186 -9.63 -0.81 -21.34
CA ALA A 186 -10.73 -0.47 -22.22
C ALA A 186 -10.68 -1.27 -23.54
N ASP A 187 -9.49 -1.45 -24.11
CA ASP A 187 -9.29 -2.26 -25.32
C ASP A 187 -9.58 -3.73 -25.10
N ILE A 188 -9.17 -4.29 -23.94
CA ILE A 188 -9.51 -5.66 -23.54
C ILE A 188 -11.04 -5.82 -23.44
N ALA A 189 -11.72 -4.92 -22.73
CA ALA A 189 -13.18 -4.97 -22.58
C ALA A 189 -13.90 -4.89 -23.92
N LYS A 190 -13.41 -4.06 -24.84
CA LYS A 190 -13.93 -3.96 -26.21
C LYS A 190 -13.73 -5.26 -26.99
N ALA A 191 -12.54 -5.85 -26.91
CA ALA A 191 -12.24 -7.12 -27.58
C ALA A 191 -13.07 -8.28 -27.02
N GLU A 192 -13.27 -8.34 -25.70
CA GLU A 192 -14.12 -9.32 -25.03
C GLU A 192 -15.59 -9.19 -25.48
N ALA A 193 -16.11 -7.96 -25.55
CA ALA A 193 -17.47 -7.70 -26.05
C ALA A 193 -17.64 -8.14 -27.52
N GLN A 194 -16.64 -7.87 -28.38
CA GLN A 194 -16.64 -8.33 -29.77
C GLN A 194 -16.59 -9.87 -29.87
N LEU A 195 -15.76 -10.51 -29.05
CA LEU A 195 -15.67 -11.97 -29.01
C LEU A 195 -17.00 -12.59 -28.56
N GLN A 196 -17.66 -12.01 -27.54
CA GLN A 196 -18.96 -12.51 -27.08
C GLN A 196 -20.03 -12.36 -28.15
N ALA A 197 -20.13 -11.19 -28.80
CA ALA A 197 -21.06 -10.99 -29.90
C ALA A 197 -20.83 -11.96 -31.07
N ALA A 198 -19.57 -12.26 -31.40
CA ALA A 198 -19.22 -13.24 -32.43
C ALA A 198 -19.62 -14.67 -32.03
N LYS A 199 -19.43 -15.06 -30.76
CA LYS A 199 -19.87 -16.35 -30.23
C LYS A 199 -21.39 -16.48 -30.31
N ASP A 200 -22.13 -15.49 -29.83
CA ASP A 200 -23.61 -15.50 -29.85
C ASP A 200 -24.15 -15.60 -31.29
N ALA A 201 -23.56 -14.85 -32.23
CA ALA A 201 -23.92 -14.92 -33.64
C ALA A 201 -23.64 -16.30 -34.26
N GLN A 202 -22.52 -16.93 -33.90
CA GLN A 202 -22.15 -18.26 -34.37
C GLN A 202 -23.03 -19.35 -33.75
N GLU A 203 -23.35 -19.25 -32.45
CA GLU A 203 -24.28 -20.16 -31.78
C GLU A 203 -25.66 -20.11 -32.43
N GLU A 204 -26.16 -18.92 -32.74
CA GLU A 204 -27.44 -18.74 -33.42
C GLU A 204 -27.43 -19.33 -34.84
N LYS A 205 -26.31 -19.20 -35.56
CA LYS A 205 -26.12 -19.85 -36.87
C LYS A 205 -26.12 -21.38 -36.73
N CYS A 206 -25.42 -21.92 -35.74
CA CYS A 206 -25.40 -23.35 -35.46
C CYS A 206 -26.81 -23.87 -35.12
N ARG A 207 -27.56 -23.17 -34.25
CA ARG A 207 -28.95 -23.51 -33.92
C ARG A 207 -29.83 -23.56 -35.16
N ARG A 208 -29.74 -22.54 -36.03
CA ARG A 208 -30.49 -22.51 -37.29
C ARG A 208 -30.15 -23.66 -38.22
N LEU A 209 -28.86 -23.98 -38.39
CA LEU A 209 -28.42 -25.11 -39.23
C LEU A 209 -28.86 -26.45 -38.65
N THR A 210 -28.80 -26.63 -37.33
CA THR A 210 -29.29 -27.84 -36.66
C THR A 210 -30.79 -28.00 -36.88
N ALA A 211 -31.59 -26.96 -36.71
CA ALA A 211 -33.03 -27.00 -36.96
C ALA A 211 -33.36 -27.32 -38.44
N GLN A 212 -32.59 -26.75 -39.38
CA GLN A 212 -32.73 -27.10 -40.80
C GLN A 212 -32.37 -28.56 -41.07
N ALA A 213 -31.30 -29.07 -40.48
CA ALA A 213 -30.89 -30.46 -40.63
C ALA A 213 -31.92 -31.43 -40.03
N GLU A 214 -32.51 -31.11 -38.88
CA GLU A 214 -33.61 -31.87 -38.28
C GLU A 214 -34.87 -31.83 -39.15
N GLY A 215 -35.22 -30.67 -39.72
CA GLY A 215 -36.33 -30.55 -40.66
C GLY A 215 -36.15 -31.39 -41.93
N ILE A 216 -34.95 -31.40 -42.52
CA ILE A 216 -34.64 -32.25 -43.68
C ILE A 216 -34.69 -33.74 -43.29
N LYS A 217 -34.16 -34.12 -42.12
CA LYS A 217 -34.27 -35.50 -41.62
C LYS A 217 -35.72 -35.94 -41.47
N ALA A 218 -36.56 -35.11 -40.86
CA ALA A 218 -37.99 -35.40 -40.72
C ALA A 218 -38.69 -35.57 -42.08
N GLN A 219 -38.38 -34.72 -43.07
CA GLN A 219 -38.89 -34.87 -44.44
C GLN A 219 -38.40 -36.17 -45.09
N VAL A 220 -37.14 -36.53 -44.90
CA VAL A 220 -36.58 -37.79 -45.43
C VAL A 220 -37.29 -38.99 -44.80
N ASP A 221 -37.51 -38.99 -43.49
CA ASP A 221 -38.24 -40.05 -42.78
C ASP A 221 -39.70 -40.15 -43.25
N GLU A 222 -40.36 -39.01 -43.48
CA GLU A 222 -41.70 -38.95 -44.07
C GLU A 222 -41.72 -39.53 -45.49
N PHE A 223 -40.77 -39.16 -46.35
CA PHE A 223 -40.66 -39.75 -47.69
C PHE A 223 -40.40 -41.25 -47.64
N TYR A 224 -39.52 -41.73 -46.76
CA TYR A 224 -39.25 -43.17 -46.61
C TYR A 224 -40.50 -43.92 -46.16
N SER A 225 -41.23 -43.42 -45.15
CA SER A 225 -42.47 -44.06 -44.69
C SER A 225 -43.58 -44.03 -45.75
N ALA A 226 -43.74 -42.92 -46.47
CA ALA A 226 -44.70 -42.79 -47.57
C ALA A 226 -44.38 -43.74 -48.74
N VAL A 227 -43.09 -43.86 -49.09
CA VAL A 227 -42.64 -44.81 -50.13
C VAL A 227 -42.84 -46.25 -49.67
N SER A 228 -42.50 -46.60 -48.42
CA SER A 228 -42.75 -47.94 -47.87
C SER A 228 -44.23 -48.30 -47.93
N ASN A 229 -45.10 -47.45 -47.38
CA ASN A 229 -46.55 -47.65 -47.38
C ASN A 229 -47.12 -47.78 -48.80
N ARG A 230 -46.64 -46.95 -49.75
CA ARG A 230 -47.07 -47.03 -51.15
C ARG A 230 -46.60 -48.33 -51.81
N THR A 231 -45.38 -48.77 -51.51
CA THR A 231 -44.83 -50.02 -52.06
C THR A 231 -45.60 -51.21 -51.53
N GLU A 232 -45.82 -51.28 -50.22
CA GLU A 232 -46.65 -52.29 -49.56
C GLU A 232 -48.07 -52.34 -50.17
N HIS A 233 -48.71 -51.18 -50.34
CA HIS A 233 -50.04 -51.11 -50.95
C HIS A 233 -50.07 -51.59 -52.41
N MET A 234 -49.04 -51.25 -53.21
CA MET A 234 -48.93 -51.72 -54.60
C MET A 234 -48.65 -53.22 -54.67
N GLU A 235 -47.84 -53.77 -53.76
CA GLU A 235 -47.59 -55.21 -53.66
C GLU A 235 -48.86 -55.97 -53.28
N GLU A 236 -49.66 -55.46 -52.34
CA GLU A 236 -50.97 -56.03 -52.01
C GLU A 236 -51.92 -56.00 -53.22
N GLN A 237 -51.99 -54.88 -53.94
CA GLN A 237 -52.82 -54.78 -55.15
C GLN A 237 -52.36 -55.77 -56.23
N LEU A 238 -51.05 -55.88 -56.45
CA LEU A 238 -50.47 -56.81 -57.41
C LEU A 238 -50.80 -58.26 -57.04
N SER A 239 -50.62 -58.63 -55.77
CA SER A 239 -50.94 -59.97 -55.27
C SER A 239 -52.43 -60.30 -55.41
N ARG A 240 -53.32 -59.35 -55.10
CA ARG A 240 -54.77 -59.50 -55.33
C ARG A 240 -55.10 -59.68 -56.80
N ALA A 241 -54.52 -58.87 -57.69
CA ALA A 241 -54.73 -58.98 -59.13
C ALA A 241 -54.21 -60.30 -59.69
N GLN A 242 -53.06 -60.78 -59.21
CA GLN A 242 -52.50 -62.09 -59.55
C GLN A 242 -53.44 -63.23 -59.11
N LEU A 243 -53.97 -63.18 -57.89
CA LEU A 243 -54.92 -64.19 -57.39
C LEU A 243 -56.19 -64.25 -58.26
N ILE A 244 -56.78 -63.10 -58.60
CA ILE A 244 -57.97 -63.01 -59.46
C ILE A 244 -57.65 -63.52 -60.88
N TYR A 245 -56.48 -63.18 -61.41
CA TYR A 245 -56.03 -63.68 -62.71
C TYR A 245 -55.88 -65.20 -62.72
N GLU A 246 -55.25 -65.79 -61.69
CA GLU A 246 -55.12 -67.24 -61.60
C GLU A 246 -56.47 -67.94 -61.43
N GLN A 247 -57.39 -67.36 -60.65
CA GLN A 247 -58.75 -67.89 -60.50
C GLN A 247 -59.51 -67.88 -61.82
N THR A 248 -59.55 -66.74 -62.52
CA THR A 248 -60.24 -66.62 -63.81
C THR A 248 -59.60 -67.51 -64.87
N LYS A 249 -58.26 -67.64 -64.87
CA LYS A 249 -57.56 -68.61 -65.72
C LYS A 249 -58.00 -70.05 -65.45
N ARG A 250 -58.06 -70.48 -64.18
CA ARG A 250 -58.54 -71.82 -63.81
C ARG A 250 -60.00 -72.05 -64.20
N GLU A 251 -60.85 -71.04 -64.04
CA GLU A 251 -62.24 -71.08 -64.48
C GLU A 251 -62.34 -71.24 -66.01
N CYS A 252 -61.60 -70.45 -66.78
CA CYS A 252 -61.54 -70.59 -68.24
C CYS A 252 -61.01 -71.97 -68.69
N GLU A 253 -59.96 -72.50 -68.04
CA GLU A 253 -59.43 -73.84 -68.32
C GLU A 253 -60.46 -74.93 -68.01
N SER A 254 -61.22 -74.79 -66.91
CA SER A 254 -62.32 -75.69 -66.54
C SER A 254 -63.47 -75.64 -67.56
N GLU A 255 -63.90 -74.45 -67.96
CA GLU A 255 -64.93 -74.27 -68.99
C GLU A 255 -64.48 -74.81 -70.36
N LEU A 256 -63.21 -74.60 -70.74
CA LEU A 256 -62.63 -75.21 -71.95
C LEU A 256 -62.67 -76.74 -71.87
N ALA A 257 -62.26 -77.33 -70.74
CA ALA A 257 -62.28 -78.78 -70.56
C ALA A 257 -63.71 -79.36 -70.61
N LYS A 258 -64.70 -78.64 -70.04
CA LYS A 258 -66.12 -79.01 -70.16
C LYS A 258 -66.57 -78.95 -71.61
N LEU A 259 -66.27 -77.86 -72.32
CA LEU A 259 -66.64 -77.69 -73.73
C LEU A 259 -65.99 -78.76 -74.63
N GLU A 260 -64.72 -79.11 -74.37
CA GLU A 260 -64.02 -80.21 -75.04
C GLU A 260 -64.70 -81.56 -74.75
N ALA A 261 -65.13 -81.82 -73.51
CA ALA A 261 -65.85 -83.03 -73.16
C ALA A 261 -67.22 -83.10 -73.85
N ASP A 262 -67.98 -82.01 -73.84
CA ASP A 262 -69.29 -81.88 -74.50
C ASP A 262 -69.16 -82.06 -76.01
N LEU A 263 -68.14 -81.43 -76.64
CA LEU A 263 -67.87 -81.57 -78.07
C LEU A 263 -67.52 -83.02 -78.42
N ASN A 264 -66.65 -83.66 -77.63
CA ASN A 264 -66.29 -85.07 -77.81
C ASN A 264 -67.51 -85.99 -77.63
N GLN A 265 -68.40 -85.68 -76.68
CA GLN A 265 -69.64 -86.41 -76.50
C GLN A 265 -70.59 -86.23 -77.69
N ALA A 266 -70.75 -85.00 -78.19
CA ALA A 266 -71.52 -84.71 -79.40
C ALA A 266 -70.97 -85.45 -80.63
N ILE A 267 -69.63 -85.45 -80.81
CA ILE A 267 -68.97 -86.21 -81.88
C ILE A 267 -69.25 -87.71 -81.74
N LYS A 268 -69.14 -88.29 -80.54
CA LYS A 268 -69.48 -89.71 -80.29
C LYS A 268 -70.94 -90.01 -80.63
N LEU A 269 -71.87 -89.14 -80.23
CA LEU A 269 -73.29 -89.27 -80.57
C LEU A 269 -73.52 -89.18 -82.09
N MET A 270 -72.84 -88.26 -82.78
CA MET A 270 -72.92 -88.15 -84.24
C MET A 270 -72.35 -89.39 -84.95
N ILE A 271 -71.24 -89.96 -84.46
CA ILE A 271 -70.67 -91.22 -84.97
C ILE A 271 -71.66 -92.37 -84.76
N ALA A 272 -72.19 -92.53 -83.54
CA ALA A 272 -73.17 -93.57 -83.22
C ALA A 272 -74.45 -93.43 -84.06
N HIS A 273 -74.95 -92.21 -84.25
CA HIS A 273 -76.09 -91.94 -85.12
C HIS A 273 -75.77 -92.23 -86.59
N LYS A 274 -74.59 -91.84 -87.08
CA LYS A 274 -74.11 -92.18 -88.43
C LYS A 274 -74.04 -93.70 -88.62
N GLU A 275 -73.48 -94.44 -87.66
CA GLU A 275 -73.42 -95.90 -87.66
C GLU A 275 -74.81 -96.52 -87.65
N PHE A 276 -75.73 -96.03 -86.80
CA PHE A 276 -77.12 -96.46 -86.75
C PHE A 276 -77.83 -96.25 -88.10
N VAL A 277 -77.71 -95.06 -88.69
CA VAL A 277 -78.30 -94.75 -89.99
C VAL A 277 -77.70 -95.63 -91.08
N THR A 278 -76.37 -95.78 -91.11
CA THR A 278 -75.67 -96.64 -92.09
C THR A 278 -76.11 -98.09 -91.97
N ASN A 279 -76.20 -98.62 -90.74
CA ASN A 279 -76.68 -99.98 -90.48
C ASN A 279 -78.16 -100.16 -90.83
N THR A 280 -78.99 -99.13 -90.62
CA THR A 280 -80.42 -99.15 -90.98
C THR A 280 -80.60 -99.11 -92.49
N ILE A 281 -79.80 -98.30 -93.20
CA ILE A 281 -79.74 -98.29 -94.67
C ILE A 281 -79.24 -99.64 -95.19
N ALA A 282 -78.20 -100.22 -94.58
CA ALA A 282 -77.73 -101.55 -94.95
C ALA A 282 -78.82 -102.62 -94.74
N ARG A 283 -79.52 -102.60 -93.61
CA ARG A 283 -80.65 -103.50 -93.32
C ARG A 283 -81.81 -103.33 -94.31
N THR A 284 -82.27 -102.10 -94.53
CA THR A 284 -83.35 -101.82 -95.50
C THR A 284 -82.94 -102.18 -96.92
N ALA A 285 -81.70 -101.92 -97.33
CA ALA A 285 -81.17 -102.38 -98.61
C ALA A 285 -81.17 -103.91 -98.72
N THR A 286 -80.92 -104.63 -97.62
CA THR A 286 -80.97 -106.10 -97.59
C THR A 286 -82.41 -106.63 -97.70
N VAL A 287 -83.35 -106.01 -96.97
CA VAL A 287 -84.78 -106.34 -97.03
C VAL A 287 -85.38 -106.03 -98.42
N ILE A 288 -85.01 -104.90 -99.02
CA ILE A 288 -85.41 -104.55 -100.40
C ILE A 288 -84.84 -105.56 -101.40
N ARG A 289 -83.63 -106.08 -101.16
CA ARG A 289 -83.01 -107.10 -102.01
C ARG A 289 -83.73 -108.46 -101.88
N GLN A 290 -84.16 -108.84 -100.67
CA GLN A 290 -85.02 -110.01 -100.43
C GLN A 290 -86.40 -109.85 -101.07
N ALA A 291 -87.06 -108.71 -100.89
CA ALA A 291 -88.38 -108.43 -101.50
C ALA A 291 -88.31 -108.41 -103.04
N LYS A 292 -87.21 -107.92 -103.63
CA LYS A 292 -86.98 -108.04 -105.08
C LYS A 292 -86.82 -109.49 -105.55
N GLY A 293 -86.27 -110.37 -104.72
CA GLY A 293 -86.20 -111.81 -104.98
C GLY A 293 -87.60 -112.45 -104.98
N GLU A 294 -88.39 -112.18 -103.95
CA GLU A 294 -89.75 -112.73 -103.80
C GLU A 294 -90.72 -112.25 -104.90
N ILE A 295 -90.57 -111.01 -105.38
CA ILE A 295 -91.36 -110.48 -106.51
C ILE A 295 -90.94 -111.12 -107.86
N ALA A 296 -89.66 -111.47 -108.02
CA ALA A 296 -89.19 -112.16 -109.22
C ALA A 296 -89.71 -113.61 -109.30
N ASP A 297 -89.88 -114.27 -108.15
CA ASP A 297 -90.43 -115.63 -108.08
C ASP A 297 -91.96 -115.65 -108.28
N LEU A 298 -92.68 -114.63 -107.80
CA LEU A 298 -94.12 -114.48 -108.05
C LEU A 298 -94.46 -114.16 -109.52
N HIS A 299 -93.56 -113.49 -110.27
CA HIS A 299 -93.78 -113.24 -111.70
C HIS A 299 -93.56 -114.48 -112.58
N LYS A 300 -92.76 -115.46 -112.14
CA LYS A 300 -92.61 -116.75 -112.85
C LYS A 300 -93.79 -117.70 -112.65
N ALA A 301 -94.47 -117.64 -111.50
CA ALA A 301 -95.61 -118.52 -111.21
C ALA A 301 -96.91 -118.16 -111.95
N ARG A 302 -97.06 -116.92 -112.43
CA ARG A 302 -98.33 -116.44 -113.02
C ARG A 302 -98.46 -116.64 -114.54
N ILE A 303 -97.40 -117.08 -115.23
CA ILE A 303 -97.38 -117.27 -116.70
C ILE A 303 -97.69 -118.72 -117.11
N PHE A 304 -97.76 -119.69 -116.17
CA PHE A 304 -97.85 -121.12 -116.52
C PHE A 304 -99.22 -121.82 -116.37
N ASN A 305 -100.32 -121.14 -116.04
CA ASN A 305 -101.62 -121.81 -115.79
C ASN A 305 -102.80 -121.34 -116.66
N VAL A 306 -102.52 -120.98 -117.93
CA VAL A 306 -103.53 -120.77 -119.00
C VAL A 306 -103.51 -121.90 -120.05
N ALA A 307 -102.92 -123.07 -119.75
CA ALA A 307 -102.89 -124.18 -120.70
C ALA A 307 -103.03 -125.56 -120.03
N ALA A 308 -104.27 -125.99 -119.76
CA ALA A 308 -104.77 -127.36 -119.97
C ALA A 308 -106.17 -127.55 -119.34
N THR A 309 -107.16 -127.81 -120.21
CA THR A 309 -108.45 -128.53 -120.00
C THR A 309 -109.35 -128.18 -118.81
#